data_AF-A0A1U7XIM8-F1
#
_entry.id   AF-A0A1U7XIM8-F1
#
_cell.length_a   1.000
_cell.length_b   1.000
_cell.length_c   1.000
_cell.angle_alpha   90.00
_cell.angle_beta   90.00
_cell.angle_gamma   90.00
#
_symmetry.space_group_name_H-M   'P 1'
#
loop_
_entity.id
_entity.type
_entity.pdbx_description
1 polymer ?
#
loop_
_entity_poly.entity_id
_entity_poly.type
_entity_poly.pdbx_seq_one_letter_code
_entity_poly.pdbx_strand_id
1 'polypeptide(L)'
;FHYMAISDDRQRVMPSEEDRASGQVLDFKEAVKLTNPSNPKLKDEVDDKYQYSDEIKNIKVHGWISDTPHMGFWVISPSYEYCNGGPMKQDLSSHVGPTSMAIFFSSHYAAPLLGVSLTNGEAWRKVFGPVFFYVNSDSGIDHTVLWEDAKRQMNEETTKWPYDFPASIDYPHANERGSVSGQLVVHDGYINKDPFPAKNAYIGLANPGVLGSWQSETKGYQFWTQTDDSGYFKIINVRPGIYSVYSWVPGIIGDYMFSSYISITPGNNIDLGQIVFEAPRNGPTLWEIGFPDRTAAEFFIPDPLPSLQNYLYINTTIHKFRQYGLWNRYADLYPNGDLVFKIGVSDYRKDWFFAHVTRRNLDNTYGPTTWQISFDLTNVDPNGIYYLRIALASASYGHLQVWINTPSKPRPWFDTLQIGQSNAIARHGIHGLYMTFDIQIPGTLLQIGENIIYLKQASANGPFNGLMYDYIRLEGPPQ
;
A
#
# COMPACT_ATOMS: atom_id res chain seq x y z
N PHE A 1 -29.68 -9.84 -2.74
CA PHE A 1 -28.42 -9.35 -2.14
C PHE A 1 -28.28 -7.88 -2.49
N HIS A 2 -28.46 -6.99 -1.52
CA HIS A 2 -28.43 -5.53 -1.74
C HIS A 2 -27.51 -4.79 -0.75
N TYR A 3 -27.13 -5.45 0.34
CA TYR A 3 -26.27 -4.88 1.36
C TYR A 3 -24.91 -5.58 1.31
N MET A 4 -23.83 -4.82 1.27
CA MET A 4 -22.46 -5.33 1.24
C MET A 4 -21.78 -5.01 2.56
N ALA A 5 -20.97 -5.95 3.05
CA ALA A 5 -20.08 -5.73 4.18
C ALA A 5 -18.68 -6.26 3.85
N ILE A 6 -17.68 -5.39 4.00
CA ILE A 6 -16.27 -5.71 3.73
C ILE A 6 -15.35 -5.46 4.95
N SER A 7 -15.79 -4.60 5.88
CA SER A 7 -15.19 -4.40 7.21
C SER A 7 -16.24 -3.83 8.16
N ASP A 8 -15.92 -3.75 9.45
CA ASP A 8 -16.85 -3.19 10.47
C ASP A 8 -17.30 -1.75 10.17
N ASP A 9 -16.44 -0.98 9.52
CA ASP A 9 -16.64 0.43 9.17
C ASP A 9 -16.96 0.68 7.69
N ARG A 10 -17.03 -0.38 6.85
CA ARG A 10 -17.39 -0.28 5.42
C ARG A 10 -18.46 -1.29 5.09
N GLN A 11 -19.69 -0.88 5.36
CA GLN A 11 -20.90 -1.62 5.05
C GLN A 11 -21.98 -0.67 4.56
N ARG A 12 -22.76 -1.08 3.56
CA ARG A 12 -23.84 -0.26 3.01
C ARG A 12 -24.79 -1.03 2.13
N VAL A 13 -25.96 -0.43 1.90
CA VAL A 13 -26.76 -0.71 0.70
C VAL A 13 -25.97 -0.25 -0.52
N MET A 14 -25.85 -1.13 -1.51
CA MET A 14 -25.12 -0.90 -2.74
C MET A 14 -26.08 -0.58 -3.89
N PRO A 15 -25.64 0.16 -4.92
CA PRO A 15 -26.39 0.26 -6.17
C PRO A 15 -26.51 -1.10 -6.85
N SER A 16 -27.50 -1.25 -7.74
CA SER A 16 -27.58 -2.41 -8.63
C SER A 16 -26.67 -2.27 -9.85
N GLU A 17 -26.47 -3.35 -10.61
CA GLU A 17 -25.81 -3.29 -11.92
C GLU A 17 -26.54 -2.38 -12.90
N GLU A 18 -27.88 -2.36 -12.88
CA GLU A 18 -28.70 -1.51 -13.75
C GLU A 18 -28.55 -0.02 -13.40
N ASP A 19 -28.50 0.30 -12.10
CA ASP A 19 -28.25 1.68 -11.62
C ASP A 19 -26.90 2.20 -12.12
N ARG A 20 -25.88 1.33 -12.14
CA ARG A 20 -24.58 1.67 -12.72
C ARG A 20 -24.59 1.74 -14.23
N ALA A 21 -25.23 0.79 -14.91
CA ALA A 21 -25.25 0.72 -16.36
C ALA A 21 -25.95 1.94 -16.99
N SER A 22 -26.93 2.50 -16.28
CA SER A 22 -27.63 3.73 -16.67
C SER A 22 -26.97 5.03 -16.16
N GLY A 23 -25.91 4.91 -15.37
CA GLY A 23 -25.15 6.04 -14.82
C GLY A 23 -24.20 6.70 -15.81
N GLN A 24 -23.51 7.75 -15.34
CA GLN A 24 -22.53 8.48 -16.12
C GLN A 24 -21.12 7.98 -15.80
N VAL A 25 -20.44 7.40 -16.79
CA VAL A 25 -19.01 7.05 -16.70
C VAL A 25 -18.16 8.33 -16.56
N LEU A 26 -17.20 8.32 -15.65
CA LEU A 26 -16.29 9.44 -15.37
C LEU A 26 -14.91 9.23 -16.05
N ASP A 27 -13.87 9.94 -15.60
CA ASP A 27 -12.54 9.93 -16.25
C ASP A 27 -11.88 8.54 -16.22
N PHE A 28 -12.15 7.76 -15.17
CA PHE A 28 -11.74 6.36 -15.07
C PHE A 28 -12.93 5.47 -15.38
N LYS A 29 -12.78 4.50 -16.29
CA LYS A 29 -13.91 3.72 -16.84
C LYS A 29 -14.69 2.92 -15.78
N GLU A 30 -14.04 2.56 -14.66
CA GLU A 30 -14.67 1.88 -13.54
C GLU A 30 -15.47 2.83 -12.62
N ALA A 31 -15.29 4.14 -12.72
CA ALA A 31 -16.00 5.12 -11.91
C ALA A 31 -17.28 5.59 -12.61
N VAL A 32 -18.41 5.43 -11.94
CA VAL A 32 -19.73 5.78 -12.46
C VAL A 32 -20.45 6.67 -11.46
N LYS A 33 -20.91 7.84 -11.91
CA LYS A 33 -21.84 8.67 -11.17
C LYS A 33 -23.26 8.17 -11.36
N LEU A 34 -23.97 7.90 -10.26
CA LEU A 34 -25.34 7.39 -10.24
C LEU A 34 -26.33 8.54 -10.49
N THR A 35 -26.94 8.58 -11.66
CA THR A 35 -27.82 9.70 -12.10
C THR A 35 -29.28 9.49 -11.71
N ASN A 36 -29.79 8.26 -11.88
CA ASN A 36 -31.17 7.88 -11.58
C ASN A 36 -31.25 6.47 -10.98
N PRO A 37 -30.62 6.22 -9.82
CA PRO A 37 -30.63 4.90 -9.20
C PRO A 37 -32.02 4.54 -8.64
N SER A 38 -32.34 3.26 -8.66
CA SER A 38 -33.50 2.62 -8.04
C SER A 38 -33.66 2.97 -6.56
N ASN A 39 -32.55 3.16 -5.84
CA ASN A 39 -32.51 3.71 -4.49
C ASN A 39 -32.14 5.21 -4.54
N PRO A 40 -33.09 6.14 -4.31
CA PRO A 40 -32.85 7.58 -4.41
C PRO A 40 -31.78 8.12 -3.46
N LYS A 41 -31.46 7.40 -2.36
CA LYS A 41 -30.41 7.81 -1.42
C LYS A 41 -29.00 7.74 -2.03
N LEU A 42 -28.83 6.94 -3.09
CA LEU A 42 -27.57 6.77 -3.81
C LEU A 42 -27.39 7.78 -4.95
N LYS A 43 -28.39 8.63 -5.19
CA LYS A 43 -28.37 9.58 -6.29
C LYS A 43 -27.20 10.55 -6.13
N ASP A 44 -26.54 10.85 -7.23
CA ASP A 44 -25.36 11.70 -7.35
C ASP A 44 -24.09 11.15 -6.69
N GLU A 45 -24.12 9.96 -6.08
CA GLU A 45 -22.92 9.30 -5.61
C GLU A 45 -22.06 8.76 -6.75
N VAL A 46 -20.75 8.68 -6.53
CA VAL A 46 -19.83 7.94 -7.40
C VAL A 46 -19.61 6.54 -6.84
N ASP A 47 -19.81 5.54 -7.68
CA ASP A 47 -19.49 4.15 -7.39
C ASP A 47 -18.32 3.68 -8.28
N ASP A 48 -17.29 3.14 -7.65
CA ASP A 48 -16.15 2.50 -8.30
C ASP A 48 -15.72 1.30 -7.47
N LYS A 49 -15.53 0.14 -8.13
CA LYS A 49 -15.13 -1.10 -7.46
C LYS A 49 -13.86 -0.95 -6.61
N TYR A 50 -12.95 -0.06 -7.00
CA TYR A 50 -11.69 0.15 -6.29
C TYR A 50 -11.85 0.89 -4.95
N GLN A 51 -13.01 1.53 -4.72
CA GLN A 51 -13.34 2.07 -3.39
C GLN A 51 -13.46 0.94 -2.36
N TYR A 52 -13.82 -0.26 -2.80
CA TYR A 52 -13.99 -1.44 -1.95
C TYR A 52 -12.75 -2.34 -1.90
N SER A 53 -11.60 -1.88 -2.41
CA SER A 53 -10.33 -2.58 -2.24
C SER A 53 -9.84 -2.52 -0.79
N ASP A 54 -8.99 -3.46 -0.41
CA ASP A 54 -8.21 -3.39 0.83
C ASP A 54 -6.88 -4.13 0.66
N GLU A 55 -6.00 -4.01 1.65
CA GLU A 55 -4.78 -4.79 1.75
C GLU A 55 -5.11 -6.26 1.99
N ILE A 56 -4.40 -7.19 1.34
CA ILE A 56 -4.66 -8.63 1.41
C ILE A 56 -4.72 -9.12 2.87
N LYS A 57 -3.87 -8.61 3.77
CA LYS A 57 -3.89 -8.96 5.20
C LYS A 57 -5.22 -8.63 5.91
N ASN A 58 -6.01 -7.70 5.37
CA ASN A 58 -7.27 -7.22 5.94
C ASN A 58 -8.50 -7.91 5.32
N ILE A 59 -8.42 -8.51 4.12
CA ILE A 59 -9.56 -9.11 3.38
C ILE A 59 -9.90 -10.51 3.93
N LYS A 60 -10.26 -10.60 5.22
CA LYS A 60 -10.49 -11.88 5.93
C LYS A 60 -11.85 -12.48 5.69
N VAL A 61 -12.87 -11.64 5.76
CA VAL A 61 -14.26 -11.99 5.47
C VAL A 61 -14.95 -10.79 4.84
N HIS A 62 -15.66 -11.03 3.74
CA HIS A 62 -16.45 -10.00 3.07
C HIS A 62 -17.56 -10.67 2.27
N GLY A 63 -18.63 -9.92 1.98
CA GLY A 63 -19.76 -10.52 1.31
C GLY A 63 -20.99 -9.63 1.20
N TRP A 64 -22.12 -10.32 1.03
CA TRP A 64 -23.41 -9.72 0.73
C TRP A 64 -24.50 -10.27 1.62
N ILE A 65 -25.46 -9.42 1.96
CA ILE A 65 -26.69 -9.77 2.65
C ILE A 65 -27.88 -9.55 1.72
N SER A 66 -28.79 -10.51 1.72
CA SER A 66 -30.12 -10.43 1.13
C SER A 66 -31.13 -10.25 2.26
N ASP A 67 -32.14 -9.40 2.05
CA ASP A 67 -33.23 -9.21 3.02
C ASP A 67 -34.33 -10.27 2.87
N THR A 68 -34.41 -10.92 1.70
CA THR A 68 -35.49 -11.88 1.40
C THR A 68 -34.96 -13.08 0.60
N PRO A 69 -34.84 -14.26 1.24
CA PRO A 69 -34.84 -14.44 2.70
C PRO A 69 -33.66 -13.68 3.33
N HIS A 70 -33.74 -13.40 4.64
CA HIS A 70 -32.66 -12.75 5.37
C HIS A 70 -31.47 -13.71 5.50
N MET A 71 -30.46 -13.52 4.64
CA MET A 71 -29.30 -14.41 4.53
C MET A 71 -28.03 -13.68 4.10
N GLY A 72 -26.88 -14.18 4.54
CA GLY A 72 -25.56 -13.71 4.15
C GLY A 72 -24.84 -14.71 3.25
N PHE A 73 -24.04 -14.21 2.31
CA PHE A 73 -23.08 -14.96 1.52
C PHE A 73 -21.70 -14.34 1.68
N TRP A 74 -20.74 -15.12 2.16
CA TRP A 74 -19.44 -14.62 2.61
C TRP A 74 -18.30 -15.39 1.96
N VAL A 75 -17.24 -14.66 1.60
CA VAL A 75 -15.95 -15.21 1.18
C VAL A 75 -15.00 -15.10 2.37
N ILE A 76 -14.51 -16.23 2.85
CA ILE A 76 -13.56 -16.32 3.96
C ILE A 76 -12.24 -16.87 3.44
N SER A 77 -11.16 -16.13 3.66
CA SER A 77 -9.80 -16.53 3.32
C SER A 77 -9.00 -16.83 4.59
N PRO A 78 -8.84 -18.10 4.98
CA PRO A 78 -8.15 -18.46 6.23
C PRO A 78 -6.62 -18.26 6.14
N SER A 79 -6.08 -18.16 4.92
CA SER A 79 -4.66 -17.91 4.65
C SER A 79 -4.49 -17.20 3.32
N TYR A 80 -3.39 -16.45 3.20
CA TYR A 80 -2.99 -15.74 1.99
C TYR A 80 -1.64 -16.21 1.47
N GLU A 81 -1.20 -17.43 1.86
CA GLU A 81 0.13 -17.94 1.50
C GLU A 81 0.39 -17.93 -0.01
N TYR A 82 -0.67 -18.04 -0.80
CA TYR A 82 -0.64 -18.10 -2.26
C TYR A 82 -0.76 -16.74 -2.95
N CYS A 83 -1.08 -15.67 -2.22
CA CYS A 83 -1.19 -14.33 -2.77
C CYS A 83 0.20 -13.75 -3.07
N ASN A 84 0.28 -12.85 -4.04
CA ASN A 84 1.50 -12.14 -4.41
C ASN A 84 1.60 -10.78 -3.71
N GLY A 85 2.78 -10.14 -3.78
CA GLY A 85 2.99 -8.75 -3.37
C GLY A 85 3.06 -8.47 -1.86
N GLY A 86 3.07 -9.50 -1.03
CA GLY A 86 3.18 -9.36 0.43
C GLY A 86 1.93 -8.76 1.11
N PRO A 87 2.00 -8.46 2.41
CA PRO A 87 0.83 -8.18 3.25
C PRO A 87 0.12 -6.87 2.88
N MET A 88 0.86 -5.87 2.38
CA MET A 88 0.36 -4.54 2.01
C MET A 88 -0.18 -4.49 0.57
N LYS A 89 -0.15 -5.59 -0.19
CA LYS A 89 -0.71 -5.57 -1.54
C LYS A 89 -2.20 -5.25 -1.44
N GLN A 90 -2.67 -4.27 -2.19
CA GLN A 90 -4.10 -3.98 -2.29
C GLN A 90 -4.77 -4.82 -3.38
N ASP A 91 -6.01 -5.23 -3.14
CA ASP A 91 -6.86 -5.84 -4.14
C ASP A 91 -8.36 -5.71 -3.83
N LEU A 92 -9.19 -6.16 -4.78
CA LEU A 92 -10.65 -6.11 -4.69
C LEU A 92 -11.19 -7.11 -3.65
N SER A 93 -12.31 -6.76 -3.05
CA SER A 93 -13.10 -7.63 -2.16
C SER A 93 -14.48 -7.92 -2.78
N SER A 94 -15.55 -7.37 -2.19
CA SER A 94 -16.89 -7.33 -2.76
C SER A 94 -17.18 -5.96 -3.38
N HIS A 95 -17.99 -5.92 -4.43
CA HIS A 95 -18.43 -4.68 -5.09
C HIS A 95 -19.74 -4.91 -5.86
N VAL A 96 -20.33 -3.84 -6.38
CA VAL A 96 -21.58 -3.83 -7.17
C VAL A 96 -21.77 -5.03 -8.10
N GLY A 97 -23.03 -5.48 -8.24
CA GLY A 97 -23.38 -6.67 -9.02
C GLY A 97 -23.40 -7.94 -8.18
N PRO A 98 -23.96 -7.84 -6.95
CA PRO A 98 -23.60 -8.65 -5.78
C PRO A 98 -22.32 -9.50 -5.93
N THR A 99 -21.20 -8.85 -6.29
CA THR A 99 -19.96 -9.54 -6.65
C THR A 99 -19.11 -9.71 -5.40
N SER A 100 -18.56 -10.91 -5.21
CA SER A 100 -17.54 -11.19 -4.19
C SER A 100 -16.40 -11.96 -4.83
N MET A 101 -15.16 -11.51 -4.62
CA MET A 101 -13.98 -12.10 -5.25
C MET A 101 -13.08 -12.78 -4.24
N ALA A 102 -12.58 -13.97 -4.59
CA ALA A 102 -11.41 -14.55 -3.96
C ALA A 102 -10.19 -14.29 -4.86
N ILE A 103 -9.34 -13.35 -4.46
CA ILE A 103 -8.22 -12.95 -5.30
C ILE A 103 -7.04 -13.90 -5.14
N PHE A 104 -6.58 -14.46 -6.26
CA PHE A 104 -5.39 -15.32 -6.31
C PHE A 104 -4.17 -14.55 -6.80
N PHE A 105 -4.30 -13.85 -7.93
CA PHE A 105 -3.30 -12.98 -8.50
C PHE A 105 -3.99 -11.81 -9.21
N SER A 106 -3.41 -10.63 -9.10
CA SER A 106 -3.77 -9.50 -9.94
C SER A 106 -2.58 -8.55 -10.06
N SER A 107 -2.63 -7.71 -11.09
CA SER A 107 -1.71 -6.59 -11.27
C SER A 107 -2.24 -5.29 -10.65
N HIS A 108 -3.32 -5.33 -9.86
CA HIS A 108 -3.84 -4.14 -9.20
C HIS A 108 -2.78 -3.53 -8.26
N TYR A 109 -2.62 -2.21 -8.34
CA TYR A 109 -1.67 -1.39 -7.56
C TYR A 109 -0.18 -1.67 -7.80
N ALA A 110 0.16 -2.55 -8.75
CA ALA A 110 1.53 -3.01 -8.95
C ALA A 110 1.82 -3.51 -10.38
N ALA A 111 1.01 -3.11 -11.37
CA ALA A 111 1.23 -3.51 -12.76
C ALA A 111 2.58 -2.97 -13.27
N PRO A 112 3.25 -3.68 -14.20
CA PRO A 112 2.95 -5.03 -14.67
C PRO A 112 3.63 -6.11 -13.81
N LEU A 113 4.42 -5.71 -12.80
CA LEU A 113 5.34 -6.55 -12.04
C LEU A 113 4.66 -7.70 -11.30
N LEU A 114 3.41 -7.52 -10.88
CA LEU A 114 2.63 -8.55 -10.20
C LEU A 114 1.80 -9.47 -11.12
N GLY A 115 2.05 -9.43 -12.44
CA GLY A 115 1.54 -10.45 -13.36
C GLY A 115 2.36 -11.74 -13.33
N VAL A 116 1.71 -12.90 -13.45
CA VAL A 116 2.42 -14.18 -13.62
C VAL A 116 2.89 -14.30 -15.07
N SER A 117 4.19 -14.45 -15.28
CA SER A 117 4.80 -14.70 -16.59
C SER A 117 5.56 -16.03 -16.58
N LEU A 118 5.18 -16.92 -17.49
CA LEU A 118 5.82 -18.23 -17.69
C LEU A 118 6.57 -18.24 -19.01
N THR A 119 7.76 -18.85 -19.02
CA THR A 119 8.51 -19.04 -20.28
C THR A 119 8.13 -20.36 -20.95
N ASN A 120 8.40 -20.48 -22.26
CA ASN A 120 8.07 -21.70 -23.00
C ASN A 120 8.80 -22.91 -22.40
N GLY A 121 8.05 -23.95 -22.02
CA GLY A 121 8.58 -25.14 -21.35
C GLY A 121 8.75 -25.02 -19.83
N GLU A 122 8.40 -23.88 -19.23
CA GLU A 122 8.43 -23.73 -17.77
C GLU A 122 7.26 -24.50 -17.12
N ALA A 123 7.59 -25.57 -16.39
CA ALA A 123 6.62 -26.25 -15.55
C ALA A 123 6.36 -25.42 -14.30
N TRP A 124 5.10 -25.05 -14.06
CA TRP A 124 4.68 -24.30 -12.87
C TRP A 124 3.40 -24.88 -12.28
N ARG A 125 3.38 -25.03 -10.95
CA ARG A 125 2.25 -25.57 -10.21
C ARG A 125 2.13 -24.86 -8.86
N LYS A 126 0.91 -24.44 -8.52
CA LYS A 126 0.59 -23.72 -7.29
C LYS A 126 -0.81 -24.10 -6.83
N VAL A 127 -1.00 -24.25 -5.52
CA VAL A 127 -2.32 -24.42 -4.91
C VAL A 127 -2.80 -23.04 -4.45
N PHE A 128 -4.01 -22.68 -4.87
CA PHE A 128 -4.71 -21.49 -4.43
C PHE A 128 -5.82 -21.88 -3.46
N GLY A 129 -5.95 -21.15 -2.35
CA GLY A 129 -6.85 -21.49 -1.26
C GLY A 129 -6.28 -22.55 -0.30
N PRO A 130 -7.14 -23.31 0.41
CA PRO A 130 -8.60 -23.31 0.27
C PRO A 130 -9.28 -22.00 0.67
N VAL A 131 -10.32 -21.61 -0.07
CA VAL A 131 -11.21 -20.49 0.23
C VAL A 131 -12.51 -21.07 0.76
N PHE A 132 -13.05 -20.49 1.82
CA PHE A 132 -14.27 -20.97 2.46
C PHE A 132 -15.45 -20.05 2.10
N PHE A 133 -16.45 -20.57 1.41
CA PHE A 133 -17.68 -19.86 1.12
C PHE A 133 -18.71 -20.19 2.20
N TYR A 134 -19.15 -19.17 2.94
CA TYR A 134 -20.05 -19.34 4.07
C TYR A 134 -21.42 -18.73 3.77
N VAL A 135 -22.47 -19.44 4.15
CA VAL A 135 -23.85 -18.97 4.07
C VAL A 135 -24.50 -19.15 5.43
N ASN A 136 -25.09 -18.07 5.92
CA ASN A 136 -25.88 -18.06 7.15
C ASN A 136 -27.22 -17.35 6.90
N SER A 137 -28.21 -17.65 7.73
CA SER A 137 -29.54 -17.08 7.62
C SER A 137 -30.22 -17.10 8.97
N ASP A 138 -31.13 -16.17 9.19
CA ASP A 138 -32.03 -16.17 10.33
C ASP A 138 -33.44 -15.74 9.92
N SER A 139 -34.32 -15.52 10.90
CA SER A 139 -35.68 -15.00 10.68
C SER A 139 -35.83 -13.51 11.03
N GLY A 140 -34.72 -12.85 11.37
CA GLY A 140 -34.64 -11.44 11.72
C GLY A 140 -34.48 -10.54 10.51
N ILE A 141 -34.14 -9.29 10.79
CA ILE A 141 -33.87 -8.24 9.78
C ILE A 141 -32.57 -7.48 10.08
N ASP A 142 -31.89 -7.83 11.17
CA ASP A 142 -30.70 -7.13 11.64
C ASP A 142 -29.46 -7.71 10.96
N HIS A 143 -28.91 -6.96 10.03
CA HIS A 143 -27.73 -7.34 9.25
C HIS A 143 -26.50 -7.60 10.13
N THR A 144 -26.43 -6.99 11.32
CA THR A 144 -25.29 -7.17 12.23
C THR A 144 -25.21 -8.61 12.74
N VAL A 145 -26.34 -9.30 12.90
CA VAL A 145 -26.36 -10.71 13.35
C VAL A 145 -25.65 -11.60 12.34
N LEU A 146 -25.94 -11.44 11.05
CA LEU A 146 -25.32 -12.23 9.98
C LEU A 146 -23.82 -11.90 9.84
N TRP A 147 -23.45 -10.63 10.01
CA TRP A 147 -22.06 -10.18 9.95
C TRP A 147 -21.21 -10.70 11.12
N GLU A 148 -21.69 -10.60 12.35
CA GLU A 148 -20.98 -11.09 13.53
C GLU A 148 -20.79 -12.61 13.48
N ASP A 149 -21.80 -13.35 13.00
CA ASP A 149 -21.68 -14.79 12.80
C ASP A 149 -20.68 -15.15 11.68
N ALA A 150 -20.63 -14.37 10.59
CA ALA A 150 -19.61 -14.54 9.56
C ALA A 150 -18.18 -14.27 10.08
N LYS A 151 -17.99 -13.26 10.94
CA LYS A 151 -16.72 -13.01 11.63
C LYS A 151 -16.35 -14.13 12.60
N ARG A 152 -17.31 -14.66 13.36
CA ARG A 152 -17.11 -15.84 14.20
C ARG A 152 -16.62 -17.03 13.36
N GLN A 153 -17.30 -17.32 12.25
CA GLN A 153 -16.90 -18.39 11.34
C GLN A 153 -15.50 -18.16 10.75
N MET A 154 -15.18 -16.92 10.35
CA MET A 154 -13.85 -16.57 9.85
C MET A 154 -12.76 -16.91 10.86
N ASN A 155 -12.94 -16.55 12.13
CA ASN A 155 -11.95 -16.86 13.18
C ASN A 155 -11.77 -18.37 13.40
N GLU A 156 -12.86 -19.14 13.35
CA GLU A 156 -12.80 -20.61 13.43
C GLU A 156 -12.03 -21.20 12.26
N GLU A 157 -12.31 -20.77 11.02
CA GLU A 157 -11.63 -21.27 9.83
C GLU A 157 -10.14 -20.85 9.78
N THR A 158 -9.80 -19.65 10.25
CA THR A 158 -8.40 -19.23 10.41
C THR A 158 -7.66 -20.11 11.42
N THR A 159 -8.31 -20.52 12.51
CA THR A 159 -7.71 -21.40 13.53
C THR A 159 -7.58 -22.84 13.06
N LYS A 160 -8.51 -23.33 12.24
CA LYS A 160 -8.48 -24.67 11.65
C LYS A 160 -7.44 -24.83 10.55
N TRP A 161 -7.01 -23.73 9.92
CA TRP A 161 -6.02 -23.79 8.84
C TRP A 161 -4.62 -24.14 9.38
N PRO A 162 -3.86 -25.04 8.72
CA PRO A 162 -4.15 -25.74 7.46
C PRO A 162 -5.13 -26.90 7.63
N TYR A 163 -5.97 -27.16 6.62
CA TYR A 163 -7.01 -28.18 6.69
C TYR A 163 -6.48 -29.60 6.45
N ASP A 164 -7.16 -30.60 7.00
CA ASP A 164 -6.80 -32.02 6.81
C ASP A 164 -7.55 -32.71 5.65
N PHE A 165 -8.61 -32.08 5.12
CA PHE A 165 -9.44 -32.69 4.07
C PHE A 165 -8.88 -32.59 2.63
N PRO A 166 -8.04 -31.60 2.23
CA PRO A 166 -7.56 -31.55 0.85
C PRO A 166 -6.68 -32.76 0.51
N ALA A 167 -7.07 -33.56 -0.48
CA ALA A 167 -6.37 -34.81 -0.82
C ALA A 167 -5.23 -34.64 -1.85
N SER A 168 -4.97 -33.41 -2.31
CA SER A 168 -3.92 -33.16 -3.30
C SER A 168 -2.54 -33.28 -2.66
N ILE A 169 -1.64 -34.04 -3.30
CA ILE A 169 -0.21 -34.11 -2.90
C ILE A 169 0.50 -32.74 -2.93
N ASP A 170 -0.09 -31.78 -3.64
CA ASP A 170 0.41 -30.40 -3.72
C ASP A 170 -0.06 -29.52 -2.56
N TYR A 171 -0.86 -30.05 -1.64
CA TYR A 171 -1.27 -29.36 -0.43
C TYR A 171 -0.63 -30.04 0.79
N PRO A 172 0.47 -29.49 1.33
CA PRO A 172 1.06 -30.04 2.54
C PRO A 172 0.13 -29.80 3.72
N HIS A 173 -0.16 -30.85 4.48
CA HIS A 173 -0.95 -30.79 5.71
C HIS A 173 -0.15 -30.14 6.85
N ALA A 174 -0.81 -29.89 7.98
CA ALA A 174 -0.22 -29.17 9.11
C ALA A 174 1.09 -29.82 9.62
N ASN A 175 1.14 -31.15 9.73
CA ASN A 175 2.32 -31.90 10.14
C ASN A 175 3.45 -31.96 9.09
N GLU A 176 3.15 -31.61 7.84
CA GLU A 176 4.12 -31.55 6.74
C GLU A 176 4.73 -30.16 6.56
N ARG A 177 4.31 -29.20 7.38
CA ARG A 177 4.78 -27.81 7.39
C ARG A 177 5.75 -27.58 8.56
N GLY A 178 6.51 -26.50 8.46
CA GLY A 178 7.45 -26.07 9.50
C GLY A 178 7.12 -24.70 10.08
N SER A 179 7.98 -24.21 10.97
CA SER A 179 7.89 -22.87 11.53
C SER A 179 9.25 -22.20 11.71
N VAL A 180 9.23 -20.87 11.76
CA VAL A 180 10.41 -20.02 12.00
C VAL A 180 10.08 -19.02 13.09
N SER A 181 10.97 -18.88 14.07
CA SER A 181 10.88 -17.87 15.12
C SER A 181 12.19 -17.13 15.29
N GLY A 182 12.14 -16.04 16.03
CA GLY A 182 13.32 -15.28 16.44
C GLY A 182 12.91 -13.94 17.04
N GLN A 183 13.90 -13.07 17.18
CA GLN A 183 13.73 -11.68 17.58
C GLN A 183 14.39 -10.77 16.55
N LEU A 184 13.62 -9.81 16.01
CA LEU A 184 14.15 -8.75 15.16
C LEU A 184 14.42 -7.51 16.00
N VAL A 185 15.65 -7.00 15.91
CA VAL A 185 16.04 -5.70 16.48
C VAL A 185 16.53 -4.79 15.35
N VAL A 186 16.35 -3.48 15.53
CA VAL A 186 16.87 -2.45 14.62
C VAL A 186 18.10 -1.81 15.24
N HIS A 187 19.11 -1.57 14.42
CA HIS A 187 20.25 -0.74 14.78
C HIS A 187 20.27 0.51 13.87
N ASP A 188 20.13 1.68 14.49
CA ASP A 188 20.34 2.98 13.88
C ASP A 188 21.05 3.87 14.91
N GLY A 189 22.37 3.99 14.78
CA GLY A 189 23.23 4.71 15.74
C GLY A 189 22.87 6.18 15.96
N TYR A 190 22.09 6.79 15.06
CA TYR A 190 21.62 8.17 15.21
C TYR A 190 20.27 8.28 15.94
N ILE A 191 19.56 7.17 16.11
CA ILE A 191 18.36 7.07 16.96
C ILE A 191 18.76 6.56 18.34
N ASN A 192 19.48 5.43 18.40
CA ASN A 192 19.97 4.83 19.62
C ASN A 192 21.32 4.15 19.35
N LYS A 193 22.26 4.26 20.30
CA LYS A 193 23.58 3.63 20.20
C LYS A 193 23.48 2.11 20.21
N ASP A 194 22.55 1.58 20.99
CA ASP A 194 22.33 0.14 21.11
C ASP A 194 21.15 -0.30 20.24
N PRO A 195 21.16 -1.51 19.67
CA PRO A 195 20.01 -2.07 18.97
C PRO A 195 18.76 -2.09 19.85
N PHE A 196 17.60 -1.82 19.26
CA PHE A 196 16.32 -1.77 19.95
C PHE A 196 15.27 -2.69 19.27
N PRO A 197 14.26 -3.18 20.00
CA PRO A 197 13.22 -4.03 19.43
C PRO A 197 12.53 -3.44 18.20
N ALA A 198 12.41 -4.25 17.14
CA ALA A 198 11.63 -3.88 15.96
C ALA A 198 10.13 -4.11 16.23
N LYS A 199 9.46 -3.15 16.86
CA LYS A 199 8.03 -3.26 17.22
C LYS A 199 7.12 -3.19 15.97
N ASN A 200 6.11 -4.07 15.90
CA ASN A 200 5.11 -4.13 14.82
C ASN A 200 5.69 -4.31 13.39
N ALA A 201 6.95 -4.75 13.30
CA ALA A 201 7.63 -5.01 12.04
C ALA A 201 6.94 -6.14 11.29
N TYR A 202 6.76 -5.96 9.99
CA TYR A 202 6.30 -7.05 9.14
C TYR A 202 7.50 -7.89 8.75
N ILE A 203 7.52 -9.14 9.21
CA ILE A 203 8.57 -10.11 8.91
C ILE A 203 7.96 -11.32 8.22
N GLY A 204 8.63 -11.79 7.17
CA GLY A 204 8.08 -12.83 6.33
C GLY A 204 9.11 -13.67 5.60
N LEU A 205 8.62 -14.77 5.06
CA LEU A 205 9.35 -15.71 4.22
C LEU A 205 8.81 -15.62 2.80
N ALA A 206 9.72 -15.45 1.84
CA ALA A 206 9.42 -15.51 0.42
C ALA A 206 10.56 -16.22 -0.32
N ASN A 207 10.37 -16.48 -1.61
CA ASN A 207 11.43 -17.03 -2.45
C ASN A 207 12.72 -16.22 -2.31
N PRO A 208 13.90 -16.87 -2.32
CA PRO A 208 15.17 -16.18 -2.35
C PRO A 208 15.29 -15.22 -3.53
N GLY A 209 15.91 -14.07 -3.29
CA GLY A 209 16.08 -13.02 -4.28
C GLY A 209 16.94 -11.88 -3.72
N VAL A 210 16.84 -10.71 -4.35
CA VAL A 210 17.50 -9.49 -3.87
C VAL A 210 16.67 -8.78 -2.79
N LEU A 211 17.28 -7.81 -2.10
CA LEU A 211 16.59 -6.98 -1.12
C LEU A 211 15.29 -6.39 -1.71
N GLY A 212 14.18 -6.51 -0.97
CA GLY A 212 12.87 -6.01 -1.40
C GLY A 212 12.16 -6.83 -2.50
N SER A 213 12.78 -7.87 -3.07
CA SER A 213 12.18 -8.63 -4.20
C SER A 213 10.87 -9.35 -3.88
N TRP A 214 10.57 -9.59 -2.60
CA TRP A 214 9.31 -10.16 -2.12
C TRP A 214 8.08 -9.37 -2.59
N GLN A 215 8.18 -8.05 -2.76
CA GLN A 215 7.05 -7.20 -3.16
C GLN A 215 6.64 -7.40 -4.63
N SER A 216 7.54 -7.97 -5.45
CA SER A 216 7.34 -8.26 -6.86
C SER A 216 7.26 -9.76 -7.17
N GLU A 217 7.37 -10.61 -6.16
CA GLU A 217 7.37 -12.06 -6.36
C GLU A 217 5.94 -12.59 -6.62
N THR A 218 5.78 -13.35 -7.71
CA THR A 218 4.47 -13.79 -8.22
C THR A 218 4.26 -15.30 -8.25
N LYS A 219 5.33 -16.10 -8.31
CA LYS A 219 5.26 -17.54 -8.57
C LYS A 219 5.23 -18.38 -7.30
N GLY A 220 6.00 -17.97 -6.29
CA GLY A 220 6.14 -18.66 -5.01
C GLY A 220 5.02 -18.38 -4.01
N TYR A 221 5.20 -18.94 -2.82
CA TYR A 221 4.37 -18.66 -1.65
C TYR A 221 5.05 -17.62 -0.76
N GLN A 222 4.27 -16.88 0.01
CA GLN A 222 4.79 -15.95 1.01
C GLN A 222 4.08 -16.13 2.35
N PHE A 223 4.83 -15.96 3.44
CA PHE A 223 4.31 -16.12 4.81
C PHE A 223 4.72 -14.91 5.61
N TRP A 224 3.77 -14.23 6.25
CA TRP A 224 4.03 -12.99 6.94
C TRP A 224 3.39 -12.98 8.32
N THR A 225 4.07 -12.33 9.27
CA THR A 225 3.54 -12.02 10.59
C THR A 225 4.04 -10.64 11.03
N GLN A 226 3.53 -10.15 12.15
CA GLN A 226 4.09 -8.98 12.82
C GLN A 226 4.86 -9.39 14.06
N THR A 227 5.97 -8.70 14.33
CA THR A 227 6.65 -8.80 15.61
C THR A 227 5.80 -8.21 16.73
N ASP A 228 5.99 -8.71 17.95
CA ASP A 228 5.43 -8.09 19.15
C ASP A 228 6.21 -6.82 19.56
N ASP A 229 5.82 -6.23 20.70
CA ASP A 229 6.45 -5.03 21.27
C ASP A 229 7.93 -5.22 21.65
N SER A 230 8.38 -6.46 21.80
CA SER A 230 9.76 -6.85 22.10
C SER A 230 10.52 -7.36 20.88
N GLY A 231 9.94 -7.26 19.68
CA GLY A 231 10.56 -7.67 18.43
C GLY A 231 10.50 -9.18 18.16
N TYR A 232 9.84 -9.98 19.02
CA TYR A 232 9.72 -11.42 18.81
C TYR A 232 8.70 -11.73 17.73
N PHE A 233 8.98 -12.74 16.92
CA PHE A 233 8.06 -13.22 15.89
C PHE A 233 8.03 -14.75 15.83
N LYS A 234 6.91 -15.25 15.29
CA LYS A 234 6.74 -16.66 14.93
C LYS A 234 5.92 -16.76 13.65
N ILE A 235 6.50 -17.35 12.62
CA ILE A 235 5.84 -17.68 11.35
C ILE A 235 5.57 -19.18 11.36
N ILE A 236 4.30 -19.57 11.36
CA ILE A 236 3.86 -20.97 11.44
C ILE A 236 3.31 -21.47 10.12
N ASN A 237 3.15 -22.80 10.02
CA ASN A 237 2.50 -23.46 8.88
C ASN A 237 3.20 -23.18 7.54
N VAL A 238 4.52 -23.03 7.57
CA VAL A 238 5.33 -22.74 6.38
C VAL A 238 5.54 -24.00 5.57
N ARG A 239 5.29 -23.93 4.27
CA ARG A 239 5.47 -25.07 3.36
C ARG A 239 6.96 -25.44 3.24
N PRO A 240 7.32 -26.73 3.13
CA PRO A 240 8.70 -27.13 2.85
C PRO A 240 9.27 -26.41 1.61
N GLY A 241 10.52 -25.97 1.72
CA GLY A 241 11.15 -25.15 0.68
C GLY A 241 12.33 -24.34 1.20
N ILE A 242 12.98 -23.63 0.28
CA ILE A 242 14.08 -22.71 0.58
C ILE A 242 13.53 -21.29 0.51
N TYR A 243 13.77 -20.50 1.57
CA TYR A 243 13.25 -19.13 1.66
C TYR A 243 14.35 -18.15 2.08
N SER A 244 14.16 -16.89 1.71
CA SER A 244 14.79 -15.76 2.39
C SER A 244 13.84 -15.20 3.44
N VAL A 245 14.40 -14.69 4.53
CA VAL A 245 13.65 -13.89 5.52
C VAL A 245 13.73 -12.43 5.11
N TYR A 246 12.58 -11.79 4.96
CA TYR A 246 12.46 -10.36 4.65
C TYR A 246 11.75 -9.64 5.78
N SER A 247 12.07 -8.37 5.98
CA SER A 247 11.33 -7.54 6.93
C SER A 247 11.29 -6.07 6.52
N TRP A 248 10.33 -5.35 7.05
CA TRP A 248 10.33 -3.89 7.11
C TRP A 248 9.65 -3.43 8.40
N VAL A 249 10.06 -2.27 8.89
CA VAL A 249 9.69 -1.80 10.23
C VAL A 249 9.03 -0.43 10.10
N PRO A 250 7.75 -0.27 10.49
CA PRO A 250 7.15 1.06 10.57
C PRO A 250 8.01 2.01 11.41
N GLY A 251 8.30 3.20 10.89
CA GLY A 251 9.21 4.16 11.53
C GLY A 251 10.68 4.04 11.13
N ILE A 252 11.06 3.01 10.36
CA ILE A 252 12.43 2.83 9.84
C ILE A 252 12.37 2.65 8.32
N ILE A 253 13.03 3.56 7.59
CA ILE A 253 13.13 3.47 6.13
C ILE A 253 13.90 2.21 5.70
N GLY A 254 13.46 1.58 4.62
CA GLY A 254 14.20 0.50 3.95
C GLY A 254 13.58 -0.88 4.06
N ASP A 255 14.29 -1.84 3.48
CA ASP A 255 13.98 -3.27 3.54
C ASP A 255 15.09 -3.98 4.28
N TYR A 256 14.74 -5.05 4.98
CA TYR A 256 15.64 -6.02 5.55
C TYR A 256 15.59 -7.34 4.77
N MET A 257 16.74 -7.98 4.62
CA MET A 257 16.87 -9.36 4.14
C MET A 257 17.93 -10.07 4.98
N PHE A 258 17.58 -11.24 5.50
CA PHE A 258 18.53 -12.06 6.24
C PHE A 258 19.64 -12.58 5.33
N SER A 259 20.86 -12.66 5.84
CA SER A 259 22.06 -12.97 5.07
C SER A 259 22.14 -14.42 4.58
N SER A 260 21.28 -15.30 5.08
CA SER A 260 21.30 -16.72 4.75
C SER A 260 19.90 -17.22 4.43
N TYR A 261 19.82 -18.23 3.57
CA TYR A 261 18.57 -18.88 3.26
C TYR A 261 18.21 -19.89 4.35
N ILE A 262 16.92 -20.04 4.59
CA ILE A 262 16.38 -21.03 5.50
C ILE A 262 15.81 -22.21 4.70
N SER A 263 16.04 -23.42 5.19
CA SER A 263 15.49 -24.64 4.61
C SER A 263 14.40 -25.19 5.51
N ILE A 264 13.15 -25.10 5.07
CA ILE A 264 11.99 -25.63 5.78
C ILE A 264 11.78 -27.08 5.36
N THR A 265 11.72 -27.98 6.35
CA THR A 265 11.42 -29.40 6.18
C THR A 265 10.20 -29.76 7.02
N PRO A 266 9.46 -30.83 6.68
CA PRO A 266 8.29 -31.26 7.45
C PRO A 266 8.52 -31.32 8.97
N GLY A 267 7.65 -30.65 9.74
CA GLY A 267 7.67 -30.64 11.20
C GLY A 267 8.82 -29.86 11.86
N ASN A 268 9.68 -29.19 11.08
CA ASN A 268 10.81 -28.48 11.65
C ASN A 268 10.40 -27.15 12.31
N ASN A 269 11.13 -26.77 13.36
CA ASN A 269 11.01 -25.48 14.02
C ASN A 269 12.39 -24.84 14.04
N ILE A 270 12.57 -23.75 13.30
CA ILE A 270 13.84 -23.03 13.20
C ILE A 270 13.77 -21.81 14.11
N ASP A 271 14.71 -21.68 15.03
CA ASP A 271 14.92 -20.46 15.78
C ASP A 271 16.13 -19.71 15.22
N LEU A 272 15.92 -18.49 14.74
CA LEU A 272 16.96 -17.61 14.21
C LEU A 272 17.70 -16.87 15.33
N GLY A 273 17.23 -16.99 16.58
CA GLY A 273 17.73 -16.18 17.70
C GLY A 273 17.44 -14.71 17.45
N GLN A 274 18.38 -13.85 17.87
CA GLN A 274 18.28 -12.42 17.60
C GLN A 274 18.95 -12.10 16.25
N ILE A 275 18.20 -11.41 15.38
CA ILE A 275 18.66 -10.91 14.09
C ILE A 275 18.56 -9.37 14.07
N VAL A 276 19.56 -8.72 13.48
CA VAL A 276 19.70 -7.26 13.48
C VAL A 276 19.42 -6.70 12.09
N PHE A 277 18.51 -5.73 12.01
CA PHE A 277 18.32 -4.88 10.84
C PHE A 277 19.15 -3.60 11.01
N GLU A 278 20.23 -3.50 10.25
CA GLU A 278 21.01 -2.28 10.07
C GLU A 278 20.23 -1.27 9.21
N ALA A 279 19.66 -0.25 9.85
CA ALA A 279 18.85 0.74 9.16
C ALA A 279 19.72 1.58 8.20
N PRO A 280 19.25 1.88 6.97
CA PRO A 280 19.94 2.78 6.05
C PRO A 280 20.16 4.16 6.67
N ARG A 281 21.42 4.49 6.95
CA ARG A 281 21.83 5.72 7.63
C ARG A 281 23.25 6.10 7.24
N ASN A 282 23.45 7.36 6.81
CA ASN A 282 24.76 7.90 6.46
C ASN A 282 25.18 9.05 7.39
N GLY A 283 24.23 9.75 8.01
CA GLY A 283 24.53 10.85 8.91
C GLY A 283 23.32 11.29 9.74
N PRO A 284 23.49 12.35 10.56
CA PRO A 284 22.41 12.86 11.39
C PRO A 284 21.27 13.40 10.52
N THR A 285 20.03 13.15 10.92
CA THR A 285 18.85 13.76 10.28
C THR A 285 18.90 15.27 10.48
N LEU A 286 18.87 16.03 9.38
CA LEU A 286 18.71 17.49 9.41
C LEU A 286 17.23 17.86 9.44
N TRP A 287 16.42 17.16 8.66
CA TRP A 287 14.96 17.26 8.67
C TRP A 287 14.34 16.04 7.97
N GLU A 288 13.05 15.84 8.22
CA GLU A 288 12.25 14.78 7.63
C GLU A 288 10.80 15.22 7.39
N ILE A 289 10.11 14.54 6.48
CA ILE A 289 8.71 14.79 6.08
C ILE A 289 8.02 13.43 5.97
N GLY A 290 6.88 13.25 6.66
CA GLY A 290 6.12 12.00 6.69
C GLY A 290 6.56 11.02 7.79
N PHE A 291 6.04 9.80 7.73
CA PHE A 291 6.38 8.69 8.62
C PHE A 291 6.57 7.42 7.78
N PRO A 292 7.72 6.71 7.86
CA PRO A 292 8.00 5.60 6.96
C PRO A 292 7.17 4.36 7.35
N ASP A 293 5.98 4.24 6.78
CA ASP A 293 5.05 3.12 6.94
C ASP A 293 4.57 2.53 5.61
N ARG A 294 5.16 3.01 4.51
CA ARG A 294 4.90 2.65 3.11
C ARG A 294 3.59 3.17 2.57
N THR A 295 2.96 4.13 3.24
CA THR A 295 1.68 4.72 2.82
C THR A 295 1.80 6.23 2.66
N ALA A 296 0.82 6.83 1.98
CA ALA A 296 0.65 8.28 1.94
C ALA A 296 -0.49 8.75 2.85
N ALA A 297 -0.89 7.93 3.84
CA ALA A 297 -2.12 8.12 4.62
C ALA A 297 -2.07 9.34 5.54
N GLU A 298 -0.88 9.71 6.01
CA GLU A 298 -0.65 10.78 6.97
C GLU A 298 -0.57 12.17 6.33
N PHE A 299 -0.46 12.23 5.01
CA PHE A 299 -0.41 13.48 4.25
C PHE A 299 -1.79 14.09 4.04
N PHE A 300 -1.83 15.31 3.52
CA PHE A 300 -3.06 16.05 3.32
C PHE A 300 -3.93 15.45 2.20
N ILE A 301 -5.02 14.81 2.62
CA ILE A 301 -6.08 14.30 1.74
C ILE A 301 -7.22 15.33 1.69
N PRO A 302 -7.51 15.95 0.54
CA PRO A 302 -8.55 16.98 0.42
C PRO A 302 -9.95 16.37 0.53
N ASP A 303 -10.96 17.21 0.74
CA ASP A 303 -12.34 16.77 0.56
C ASP A 303 -12.65 16.53 -0.93
N PRO A 304 -13.59 15.65 -1.29
CA PRO A 304 -14.08 15.56 -2.67
C PRO A 304 -14.95 16.76 -3.05
N LEU A 305 -15.19 16.93 -4.35
CA LEU A 305 -16.24 17.84 -4.81
C LEU A 305 -17.61 17.32 -4.33
N PRO A 306 -18.51 18.19 -3.83
CA PRO A 306 -19.81 17.75 -3.31
C PRO A 306 -20.63 16.91 -4.29
N SER A 307 -20.50 17.17 -5.59
CA SER A 307 -21.21 16.47 -6.67
C SER A 307 -20.64 15.09 -7.03
N LEU A 308 -19.56 14.65 -6.36
CA LEU A 308 -18.82 13.40 -6.64
C LEU A 308 -18.60 12.57 -5.36
N GLN A 309 -19.26 12.91 -4.26
CA GLN A 309 -19.10 12.23 -2.98
C GLN A 309 -19.64 10.80 -3.04
N ASN A 310 -18.93 9.87 -2.41
CA ASN A 310 -19.46 8.58 -2.00
C ASN A 310 -19.75 8.67 -0.49
N TYR A 311 -21.01 8.47 -0.11
CA TYR A 311 -21.46 8.69 1.26
C TYR A 311 -20.98 7.64 2.25
N LEU A 312 -20.38 6.54 1.78
CA LEU A 312 -19.67 5.59 2.65
C LEU A 312 -18.46 6.24 3.34
N TYR A 313 -17.84 7.26 2.73
CA TYR A 313 -16.57 7.83 3.19
C TYR A 313 -16.62 9.30 3.60
N ILE A 314 -17.80 9.85 3.92
CA ILE A 314 -17.92 11.27 4.33
C ILE A 314 -17.63 11.50 5.82
N ASN A 315 -17.87 10.50 6.68
CA ASN A 315 -17.74 10.62 8.14
C ASN A 315 -16.54 9.82 8.68
N THR A 316 -15.46 9.73 7.89
CA THR A 316 -14.26 8.99 8.25
C THR A 316 -13.02 9.75 7.78
N THR A 317 -11.98 9.77 8.61
CA THR A 317 -10.64 10.24 8.22
C THR A 317 -9.80 9.11 7.63
N ILE A 318 -9.99 7.87 8.09
CA ILE A 318 -9.20 6.70 7.70
C ILE A 318 -9.38 6.39 6.21
N HIS A 319 -10.63 6.25 5.76
CA HIS A 319 -10.94 5.94 4.35
C HIS A 319 -11.17 7.16 3.46
N LYS A 320 -10.86 8.37 3.92
CA LYS A 320 -11.15 9.61 3.17
C LYS A 320 -10.55 9.59 1.77
N PHE A 321 -9.36 8.99 1.62
CA PHE A 321 -8.66 8.85 0.34
C PHE A 321 -9.42 8.02 -0.70
N ARG A 322 -10.48 7.31 -0.31
CA ARG A 322 -11.32 6.48 -1.19
C ARG A 322 -12.36 7.27 -1.99
N GLN A 323 -12.44 8.58 -1.76
CA GLN A 323 -13.36 9.45 -2.50
C GLN A 323 -12.87 9.67 -3.95
N TYR A 324 -13.80 9.76 -4.89
CA TYR A 324 -13.45 10.01 -6.28
C TYR A 324 -12.97 11.46 -6.49
N GLY A 325 -11.99 11.65 -7.37
CA GLY A 325 -11.59 12.96 -7.89
C GLY A 325 -10.65 13.76 -6.99
N LEU A 326 -10.13 13.17 -5.91
CA LEU A 326 -9.25 13.88 -4.97
C LEU A 326 -7.96 14.39 -5.64
N TRP A 327 -7.39 13.63 -6.59
CA TRP A 327 -6.22 14.09 -7.36
C TRP A 327 -6.48 15.39 -8.10
N ASN A 328 -7.70 15.55 -8.64
CA ASN A 328 -8.08 16.72 -9.44
C ASN A 328 -8.27 17.98 -8.59
N ARG A 329 -8.40 17.84 -7.25
CA ARG A 329 -8.46 18.98 -6.32
C ARG A 329 -7.15 19.76 -6.24
N TYR A 330 -6.03 19.22 -6.73
CA TYR A 330 -4.73 19.90 -6.66
C TYR A 330 -4.76 21.28 -7.35
N ALA A 331 -5.34 21.37 -8.55
CA ALA A 331 -5.43 22.64 -9.28
C ALA A 331 -6.34 23.67 -8.58
N ASP A 332 -7.39 23.22 -7.88
CA ASP A 332 -8.28 24.09 -7.10
C ASP A 332 -7.58 24.69 -5.89
N LEU A 333 -6.75 23.88 -5.22
CA LEU A 333 -6.09 24.23 -3.96
C LEU A 333 -4.80 25.03 -4.18
N TYR A 334 -4.17 24.86 -5.34
CA TYR A 334 -2.93 25.51 -5.72
C TYR A 334 -3.08 26.31 -7.02
N PRO A 335 -3.99 27.30 -7.13
CA PRO A 335 -4.34 27.91 -8.42
C PRO A 335 -3.24 28.79 -9.04
N ASN A 336 -2.34 29.35 -8.22
CA ASN A 336 -1.37 30.37 -8.65
C ASN A 336 0.10 29.89 -8.64
N GLY A 337 0.34 28.61 -8.41
CA GLY A 337 1.67 28.03 -8.26
C GLY A 337 1.58 26.64 -7.64
N ASP A 338 2.70 25.95 -7.52
CA ASP A 338 2.74 24.62 -6.91
C ASP A 338 3.08 24.69 -5.41
N LEU A 339 2.98 23.54 -4.76
CA LEU A 339 3.20 23.36 -3.33
C LEU A 339 4.59 23.85 -2.89
N VAL A 340 4.63 24.67 -1.83
CA VAL A 340 5.87 25.10 -1.16
C VAL A 340 5.80 24.67 0.30
N PHE A 341 6.67 23.75 0.68
CA PHE A 341 6.82 23.24 2.03
C PHE A 341 8.04 23.87 2.71
N LYS A 342 7.86 24.47 3.88
CA LYS A 342 8.94 25.11 4.64
C LYS A 342 9.26 24.30 5.89
N ILE A 343 10.47 23.75 5.97
CA ILE A 343 10.92 22.99 7.13
C ILE A 343 10.84 23.85 8.40
N GLY A 344 10.27 23.30 9.47
CA GLY A 344 10.05 23.99 10.73
C GLY A 344 8.84 24.93 10.77
N VAL A 345 8.13 25.11 9.65
CA VAL A 345 6.91 25.96 9.57
C VAL A 345 5.69 25.18 9.09
N SER A 346 5.84 24.41 8.01
CA SER A 346 4.76 23.61 7.42
C SER A 346 4.51 22.31 8.20
N ASP A 347 3.26 21.84 8.19
CA ASP A 347 2.82 20.56 8.77
C ASP A 347 2.47 19.60 7.63
N TYR A 348 3.20 18.50 7.47
CA TYR A 348 2.97 17.56 6.36
C TYR A 348 1.56 16.96 6.35
N ARG A 349 0.86 16.96 7.49
CA ARG A 349 -0.52 16.47 7.58
C ARG A 349 -1.54 17.41 6.93
N LYS A 350 -1.14 18.66 6.65
CA LYS A 350 -2.01 19.75 6.16
C LYS A 350 -1.48 20.40 4.90
N ASP A 351 -0.16 20.53 4.80
CA ASP A 351 0.52 21.34 3.79
C ASP A 351 1.22 20.48 2.74
N TRP A 352 1.30 19.16 2.95
CA TRP A 352 1.84 18.21 1.98
C TRP A 352 0.71 17.41 1.33
N PHE A 353 0.39 17.70 0.07
CA PHE A 353 -0.70 17.01 -0.62
C PHE A 353 -0.38 15.52 -0.79
N PHE A 354 -1.37 14.64 -0.61
CA PHE A 354 -1.13 13.18 -0.54
C PHE A 354 -0.53 12.55 -1.82
N ALA A 355 -0.68 13.20 -2.97
CA ALA A 355 -0.15 12.71 -4.24
C ALA A 355 0.47 13.85 -5.08
N HIS A 356 1.70 13.69 -5.52
CA HIS A 356 2.37 14.57 -6.47
C HIS A 356 1.84 14.30 -7.87
N VAL A 357 0.81 15.05 -8.23
CA VAL A 357 -0.03 14.86 -9.43
C VAL A 357 0.22 15.93 -10.48
N THR A 358 -0.28 15.68 -11.68
CA THR A 358 -0.33 16.68 -12.74
C THR A 358 -1.30 17.81 -12.40
N ARG A 359 -1.09 18.97 -13.03
CA ARG A 359 -2.00 20.11 -12.96
C ARG A 359 -2.93 20.10 -14.17
N ARG A 360 -4.24 20.12 -13.93
CA ARG A 360 -5.24 20.34 -14.98
C ARG A 360 -5.26 21.82 -15.36
N ASN A 361 -4.99 22.12 -16.63
CA ASN A 361 -5.03 23.46 -17.20
C ASN A 361 -6.46 23.85 -17.61
N LEU A 362 -6.69 25.15 -17.88
CA LEU A 362 -7.99 25.68 -18.29
C LEU A 362 -8.52 25.06 -19.60
N ASP A 363 -7.63 24.62 -20.48
CA ASP A 363 -7.96 23.93 -21.73
C ASP A 363 -8.15 22.42 -21.57
N ASN A 364 -8.18 21.92 -20.32
CA ASN A 364 -8.25 20.50 -19.94
C ASN A 364 -7.02 19.66 -20.33
N THR A 365 -5.92 20.28 -20.73
CA THR A 365 -4.63 19.58 -20.82
C THR A 365 -4.02 19.39 -19.44
N TYR A 366 -3.00 18.54 -19.34
CA TYR A 366 -2.27 18.29 -18.10
C TYR A 366 -0.85 18.85 -18.21
N GLY A 367 -0.43 19.58 -17.18
CA GLY A 367 0.92 20.12 -17.03
C GLY A 367 1.70 19.44 -15.89
N PRO A 368 3.03 19.44 -15.95
CA PRO A 368 3.87 19.00 -14.84
C PRO A 368 3.74 19.95 -13.64
N THR A 369 4.03 19.44 -12.45
CA THR A 369 4.06 20.24 -11.21
C THR A 369 5.44 20.16 -10.56
N THR A 370 5.85 21.22 -9.87
CA THR A 370 7.15 21.32 -9.20
C THR A 370 6.98 21.82 -7.77
N TRP A 371 7.07 20.90 -6.81
CA TRP A 371 7.02 21.21 -5.40
C TRP A 371 8.37 21.71 -4.90
N GLN A 372 8.35 22.54 -3.87
CA GLN A 372 9.55 23.11 -3.25
C GLN A 372 9.62 22.70 -1.79
N ILE A 373 10.79 22.26 -1.33
CA ILE A 373 11.12 22.11 0.08
C ILE A 373 12.17 23.17 0.41
N SER A 374 11.77 24.21 1.14
CA SER A 374 12.68 25.25 1.64
C SER A 374 13.13 24.94 3.07
N PHE A 375 14.42 25.07 3.34
CA PHE A 375 15.03 24.80 4.64
C PHE A 375 16.31 25.61 4.84
N ASP A 376 16.59 25.95 6.10
CA ASP A 376 17.81 26.68 6.47
C ASP A 376 18.89 25.73 6.99
N LEU A 377 20.14 25.98 6.59
CA LEU A 377 21.32 25.33 7.16
C LEU A 377 22.20 26.35 7.90
N THR A 378 22.54 26.06 9.15
CA THR A 378 23.45 26.92 9.94
C THR A 378 24.93 26.67 9.62
N ASN A 379 25.25 25.48 9.12
CA ASN A 379 26.59 25.11 8.68
C ASN A 379 26.50 24.20 7.44
N VAL A 380 27.47 24.34 6.54
CA VAL A 380 27.63 23.47 5.37
C VAL A 380 29.08 23.03 5.30
N ASP A 381 29.33 21.71 5.26
CA ASP A 381 30.64 21.19 4.92
C ASP A 381 30.75 21.10 3.39
N PRO A 382 31.55 21.96 2.73
CA PRO A 382 31.69 21.94 1.27
C PRO A 382 32.33 20.64 0.75
N ASN A 383 33.06 19.91 1.59
CA ASN A 383 33.67 18.62 1.23
C ASN A 383 32.79 17.43 1.62
N GLY A 384 31.72 17.67 2.38
CA GLY A 384 30.81 16.64 2.85
C GLY A 384 29.82 16.18 1.78
N ILE A 385 29.30 14.96 1.96
CA ILE A 385 28.19 14.41 1.18
C ILE A 385 26.96 14.35 2.08
N TYR A 386 25.91 15.04 1.66
CA TYR A 386 24.59 14.99 2.25
C TYR A 386 23.75 13.92 1.53
N TYR A 387 22.80 13.30 2.21
CA TYR A 387 21.96 12.26 1.61
C TYR A 387 20.50 12.67 1.70
N LEU A 388 19.88 12.90 0.54
CA LEU A 388 18.43 13.03 0.43
C LEU A 388 17.84 11.65 0.14
N ARG A 389 17.14 11.09 1.12
CA ARG A 389 16.38 9.85 0.97
C ARG A 389 14.95 10.16 0.62
N ILE A 390 14.46 9.53 -0.44
CA ILE A 390 13.07 9.63 -0.87
C ILE A 390 12.48 8.22 -0.92
N ALA A 391 11.46 8.00 -0.10
CA ALA A 391 10.61 6.83 -0.16
C ALA A 391 9.28 7.18 -0.83
N LEU A 392 8.87 6.37 -1.80
CA LEU A 392 7.59 6.46 -2.47
C LEU A 392 6.70 5.30 -2.04
N ALA A 393 5.53 5.62 -1.51
CA ALA A 393 4.43 4.68 -1.28
C ALA A 393 3.86 4.15 -2.61
N SER A 394 3.90 4.95 -3.68
CA SER A 394 3.42 4.52 -5.01
C SER A 394 3.95 5.39 -6.14
N ALA A 395 3.94 4.84 -7.36
CA ALA A 395 4.08 5.62 -8.59
C ALA A 395 3.13 5.11 -9.69
N SER A 396 2.49 6.05 -10.38
CA SER A 396 1.60 5.79 -11.52
C SER A 396 2.10 6.57 -12.72
N TYR A 397 2.94 5.93 -13.55
CA TYR A 397 3.61 6.61 -14.67
C TYR A 397 4.22 7.96 -14.24
N GLY A 398 4.84 7.97 -13.07
CA GLY A 398 5.40 9.17 -12.45
C GLY A 398 6.85 9.35 -12.89
N HIS A 399 7.33 10.58 -12.91
CA HIS A 399 8.70 10.89 -13.30
C HIS A 399 9.23 11.96 -12.35
N LEU A 400 10.01 11.54 -11.37
CA LEU A 400 10.58 12.42 -10.37
C LEU A 400 11.91 12.98 -10.87
N GLN A 401 11.97 14.30 -10.95
CA GLN A 401 13.21 15.04 -11.18
C GLN A 401 13.51 15.93 -9.98
N VAL A 402 14.77 16.01 -9.57
CA VAL A 402 15.18 16.78 -8.39
C VAL A 402 16.23 17.82 -8.75
N TRP A 403 16.06 19.06 -8.30
CA TRP A 403 17.08 20.12 -8.38
C TRP A 403 17.39 20.65 -6.99
N ILE A 404 18.64 21.11 -6.82
CA ILE A 404 19.13 21.74 -5.60
C ILE A 404 19.45 23.20 -5.91
N ASN A 405 18.77 24.14 -5.25
CA ASN A 405 18.92 25.60 -5.29
C ASN A 405 18.72 26.30 -6.65
N THR A 406 19.04 25.67 -7.78
CA THR A 406 19.03 26.27 -9.12
C THR A 406 18.09 25.50 -10.05
N PRO A 407 16.76 25.73 -10.01
CA PRO A 407 15.79 24.99 -10.82
C PRO A 407 15.88 25.33 -12.32
N SER A 408 16.56 26.42 -12.67
CA SER A 408 16.80 26.82 -14.06
C SER A 408 17.89 26.01 -14.77
N LYS A 409 18.64 25.15 -14.05
CA LYS A 409 19.64 24.28 -14.68
C LYS A 409 18.96 23.32 -15.66
N PRO A 410 19.43 23.18 -16.91
CA PRO A 410 18.78 22.34 -17.92
C PRO A 410 18.66 20.87 -17.54
N ARG A 411 19.55 20.36 -16.69
CA ARG A 411 19.55 18.96 -16.23
C ARG A 411 19.22 18.91 -14.73
N PRO A 412 18.32 18.02 -14.31
CA PRO A 412 18.11 17.76 -12.89
C PRO A 412 19.36 17.12 -12.28
N TRP A 413 19.48 17.25 -10.96
CA TRP A 413 20.49 16.57 -10.17
C TRP A 413 20.21 15.06 -10.08
N PHE A 414 18.94 14.70 -9.98
CA PHE A 414 18.48 13.32 -9.97
C PHE A 414 17.23 13.16 -10.85
N ASP A 415 17.14 12.03 -11.55
CA ASP A 415 16.08 11.74 -12.50
C ASP A 415 15.75 10.24 -12.44
N THR A 416 14.52 9.89 -12.07
CA THR A 416 14.08 8.48 -12.02
C THR A 416 13.77 7.89 -13.39
N LEU A 417 13.72 8.71 -14.44
CA LEU A 417 12.90 8.49 -15.62
C LEU A 417 11.43 8.23 -15.25
N GLN A 418 10.62 7.74 -16.18
CA GLN A 418 9.26 7.34 -15.89
C GLN A 418 9.25 5.98 -15.17
N ILE A 419 8.62 5.95 -13.99
CA ILE A 419 8.52 4.80 -13.10
C ILE A 419 7.07 4.51 -12.70
N GLY A 420 6.87 3.34 -12.09
CA GLY A 420 5.57 2.90 -11.61
C GLY A 420 4.70 2.31 -12.72
N GLN A 421 3.38 2.36 -12.48
CA GLN A 421 2.24 1.76 -13.20
C GLN A 421 1.22 1.16 -12.21
N SER A 422 1.24 1.59 -10.94
CA SER A 422 0.31 1.08 -9.93
C SER A 422 -1.15 1.39 -10.26
N ASN A 423 -1.39 2.56 -10.86
CA ASN A 423 -2.71 3.20 -10.97
C ASN A 423 -3.37 3.44 -9.61
N ALA A 424 -2.58 3.58 -8.53
CA ALA A 424 -3.12 3.81 -7.19
C ALA A 424 -3.98 5.08 -7.13
N ILE A 425 -3.55 6.16 -7.80
CA ILE A 425 -4.29 7.43 -7.89
C ILE A 425 -5.68 7.22 -8.50
N ALA A 426 -5.76 6.50 -9.62
CA ALA A 426 -7.03 6.22 -10.30
C ALA A 426 -7.93 5.23 -9.55
N ARG A 427 -7.32 4.40 -8.69
CA ARG A 427 -7.97 3.31 -7.95
C ARG A 427 -8.15 3.64 -6.46
N HIS A 428 -8.25 4.93 -6.15
CA HIS A 428 -8.52 5.46 -4.81
C HIS A 428 -7.62 4.84 -3.72
N GLY A 429 -6.35 4.64 -4.04
CA GLY A 429 -5.34 4.10 -3.14
C GLY A 429 -4.37 5.17 -2.65
N ILE A 430 -3.63 4.85 -1.61
CA ILE A 430 -2.58 5.68 -0.99
C ILE A 430 -1.20 5.00 -1.02
N HIS A 431 -1.11 3.81 -1.62
CA HIS A 431 0.14 3.08 -1.83
C HIS A 431 0.01 2.09 -2.99
N GLY A 432 1.16 1.56 -3.42
CA GLY A 432 1.32 0.46 -4.37
C GLY A 432 2.64 -0.26 -4.06
N LEU A 433 3.50 -0.44 -5.06
CA LEU A 433 4.86 -0.91 -4.82
C LEU A 433 5.73 0.19 -4.21
N TYR A 434 6.52 -0.21 -3.22
CA TYR A 434 7.39 0.67 -2.46
C TYR A 434 8.73 0.86 -3.19
N MET A 435 9.21 2.10 -3.24
CA MET A 435 10.48 2.44 -3.90
C MET A 435 11.27 3.41 -3.03
N THR A 436 12.57 3.21 -2.92
CA THR A 436 13.48 4.11 -2.21
C THR A 436 14.58 4.62 -3.15
N PHE A 437 14.97 5.87 -2.94
CA PHE A 437 16.06 6.52 -3.66
C PHE A 437 16.99 7.21 -2.67
N ASP A 438 18.28 6.92 -2.78
CA ASP A 438 19.34 7.55 -2.01
C ASP A 438 20.12 8.52 -2.90
N ILE A 439 19.87 9.81 -2.73
CA ILE A 439 20.43 10.87 -3.57
C ILE A 439 21.56 11.57 -2.82
N GLN A 440 22.79 11.40 -3.30
CA GLN A 440 23.96 12.10 -2.77
C GLN A 440 23.97 13.56 -3.25
N ILE A 441 24.13 14.50 -2.32
CA ILE A 441 24.20 15.94 -2.57
C ILE A 441 25.56 16.44 -2.04
N PRO A 442 26.50 16.81 -2.92
CA PRO A 442 27.74 17.47 -2.51
C PRO A 442 27.44 18.76 -1.75
N GLY A 443 28.16 19.01 -0.65
CA GLY A 443 28.00 20.23 0.13
C GLY A 443 28.21 21.51 -0.68
N THR A 444 28.98 21.46 -1.77
CA THR A 444 29.14 22.59 -2.71
C THR A 444 27.86 23.02 -3.44
N LEU A 445 26.79 22.21 -3.41
CA LEU A 445 25.48 22.58 -3.94
C LEU A 445 24.59 23.28 -2.89
N LEU A 446 24.99 23.24 -1.62
CA LEU A 446 24.27 23.82 -0.50
C LEU A 446 24.97 25.09 -0.03
N GLN A 447 24.23 25.93 0.71
CA GLN A 447 24.74 27.17 1.27
C GLN A 447 24.28 27.35 2.72
N ILE A 448 24.99 28.19 3.47
CA ILE A 448 24.51 28.65 4.78
C ILE A 448 23.30 29.56 4.56
N GLY A 449 22.26 29.39 5.36
CA GLY A 449 20.96 30.03 5.19
C GLY A 449 20.01 29.20 4.33
N GLU A 450 19.15 29.86 3.56
CA GLU A 450 18.06 29.21 2.83
C GLU A 450 18.59 28.34 1.68
N ASN A 451 18.09 27.12 1.62
CA ASN A 451 18.23 26.18 0.52
C ASN A 451 16.85 25.71 0.08
N ILE A 452 16.72 25.37 -1.21
CA ILE A 452 15.49 24.84 -1.78
C ILE A 452 15.80 23.58 -2.58
N ILE A 453 15.11 22.49 -2.23
CA ILE A 453 15.02 21.30 -3.07
C ILE A 453 13.73 21.39 -3.89
N TYR A 454 13.86 21.26 -5.21
CA TYR A 454 12.73 21.22 -6.13
C TYR A 454 12.46 19.79 -6.51
N LEU A 455 11.25 19.32 -6.27
CA LEU A 455 10.76 18.02 -6.71
C LEU A 455 9.79 18.26 -7.86
N LYS A 456 10.09 17.77 -9.05
CA LYS A 456 9.21 17.88 -10.21
C LYS A 456 8.63 16.53 -10.57
N GLN A 457 7.31 16.48 -10.68
CA GLN A 457 6.61 15.45 -11.43
C GLN A 457 6.57 15.91 -12.89
N ALA A 458 7.33 15.23 -13.76
CA ALA A 458 7.52 15.67 -15.14
C ALA A 458 6.54 15.03 -16.15
N SER A 459 5.99 13.85 -15.85
CA SER A 459 5.08 13.13 -16.76
C SER A 459 3.68 13.73 -16.73
N ALA A 460 3.26 14.42 -17.79
CA ALA A 460 1.97 15.11 -17.82
C ALA A 460 1.00 14.58 -18.88
N ASN A 461 1.00 13.28 -19.14
CA ASN A 461 0.20 12.67 -20.22
C ASN A 461 -1.29 12.49 -19.86
N GLY A 462 -1.67 12.64 -18.59
CA GLY A 462 -3.03 12.45 -18.11
C GLY A 462 -3.22 12.77 -16.63
N PRO A 463 -4.46 12.64 -16.12
CA PRO A 463 -4.83 13.01 -14.76
C PRO A 463 -4.25 12.11 -13.68
N PHE A 464 -3.89 10.87 -14.05
CA PHE A 464 -3.46 9.83 -13.11
C PHE A 464 -1.93 9.66 -13.08
N ASN A 465 -1.19 10.48 -13.83
CA ASN A 465 0.26 10.51 -13.71
C ASN A 465 0.65 11.13 -12.36
N GLY A 466 1.48 10.43 -11.60
CA GLY A 466 1.93 10.98 -10.32
C GLY A 466 2.71 10.02 -9.43
N LEU A 467 3.10 10.55 -8.29
CA LEU A 467 3.87 9.88 -7.25
C LEU A 467 3.13 10.05 -5.92
N MET A 468 3.22 9.07 -5.03
CA MET A 468 2.80 9.18 -3.64
C MET A 468 4.04 8.99 -2.79
N TYR A 469 4.36 9.99 -1.98
CA TYR A 469 5.47 9.90 -1.03
C TYR A 469 5.03 9.07 0.17
N ASP A 470 6.00 8.36 0.75
CA ASP A 470 5.90 7.76 2.09
C ASP A 470 6.67 8.64 3.05
N TYR A 471 7.95 8.87 2.74
CA TYR A 471 8.85 9.55 3.65
C TYR A 471 10.00 10.22 2.89
N ILE A 472 10.41 11.41 3.33
CA ILE A 472 11.56 12.13 2.79
C ILE A 472 12.45 12.55 3.95
N ARG A 473 13.76 12.33 3.83
CA ARG A 473 14.75 12.70 4.86
C ARG A 473 15.99 13.30 4.22
N LEU A 474 16.49 14.39 4.79
CA LEU A 474 17.84 14.89 4.49
C LEU A 474 18.78 14.57 5.65
N GLU A 475 19.91 13.94 5.34
CA GLU A 475 20.99 13.63 6.28
C GLU A 475 22.21 14.51 5.99
N GLY A 476 22.85 14.98 7.07
CA GLY A 476 24.16 15.63 7.00
C GLY A 476 25.29 14.64 6.73
N PRO A 477 26.52 15.13 6.46
CA PRO A 477 27.69 14.28 6.45
C PRO A 477 27.89 13.63 7.84
N PRO A 478 28.48 12.42 7.91
CA PRO A 478 28.84 11.79 9.17
C PRO A 478 29.72 12.74 10.00
N GLN A 479 29.49 12.77 11.31
CA GLN A 479 30.28 13.57 12.25
C GLN A 479 31.50 12.80 12.78
#